data_AF-A0A0Q8EG66-F1
#
_entry.id   AF-A0A0Q8EG66-F1
#
_cell.length_a   1.000
_cell.length_b   1.000
_cell.length_c   1.000
_cell.angle_alpha   90.00
_cell.angle_beta   90.00
_cell.angle_gamma   90.00
#
_symmetry.space_group_name_H-M   'P 1'
#
loop_
_entity.id
_entity.type
_entity.pdbx_description
1 polymer ?
#
loop_
_entity_poly.entity_id
_entity_poly.type
_entity_poly.pdbx_seq_one_letter_code
_entity_poly.pdbx_strand_id
1 'polypeptide(L)'
;MDILLKVVRWVLGLFLGFTALGALFTGAFIAFLVMALGVLVIIPPSGAWIARFVSPVARNGAAIGIGLVCFFAGLAVAVINSEPSKSAAEPVATVAGQAAPAPASATTPTPAPATPAAPAKVDVSKKISPDAVFLIEGDGWDKTRREWGSAGVKRINAAMPKAAEKVAQSASCDYVEIVGLSDRGKPKKQAVFYVDCKNGQRFYVSEDDLKSDAGVVSKNAKTAAISDVTAITACEDSVKSQLNFPSTFDRDLLNTSVYRAPTGNIAVMFTFQAKNALGVELPQRAKCVIDDTGLEPAQISNN
;
A
#
# COMPACT_ATOMS: atom_id res chain seq x y z
N MET A 1 -8.65 -10.49 -45.13
CA MET A 1 -8.98 -9.44 -44.14
C MET A 1 -10.13 -9.83 -43.22
N ASP A 2 -11.18 -10.49 -43.69
CA ASP A 2 -12.35 -10.84 -42.85
C ASP A 2 -12.06 -11.78 -41.66
N ILE A 3 -11.14 -12.75 -41.81
CA ILE A 3 -10.76 -13.66 -40.72
C ILE A 3 -10.04 -12.89 -39.62
N LEU A 4 -9.09 -12.02 -39.99
CA LEU A 4 -8.34 -11.18 -39.05
C LEU A 4 -9.29 -10.25 -38.26
N LEU A 5 -10.25 -9.63 -38.94
CA LEU A 5 -11.23 -8.75 -38.28
C LEU A 5 -12.13 -9.51 -37.29
N LYS A 6 -12.53 -10.75 -37.63
CA LYS A 6 -13.30 -11.61 -36.72
C LYS A 6 -12.49 -11.97 -35.47
N VAL A 7 -11.21 -12.33 -35.64
CA VAL A 7 -10.31 -12.65 -34.52
C VAL A 7 -10.11 -11.44 -33.62
N VAL A 8 -9.85 -10.26 -34.18
CA VAL A 8 -9.70 -9.01 -33.43
C VAL A 8 -10.96 -8.70 -32.61
N ARG A 9 -12.16 -8.87 -33.18
CA ARG A 9 -13.42 -8.65 -32.48
C ARG A 9 -13.65 -9.62 -31.32
N TRP A 10 -13.25 -10.87 -31.47
CA TRP A 10 -13.34 -11.86 -30.39
C TRP A 10 -12.37 -11.55 -29.25
N VAL A 11 -11.12 -11.24 -29.57
CA VAL A 11 -10.10 -10.88 -28.57
C VAL A 11 -10.51 -9.60 -27.82
N LEU A 12 -10.97 -8.58 -28.55
CA LEU A 12 -11.43 -7.32 -27.95
C LEU A 12 -12.68 -7.53 -27.08
N GLY A 13 -13.68 -8.27 -27.56
CA GLY A 13 -14.89 -8.58 -26.79
C GLY A 13 -14.59 -9.36 -25.51
N LEU A 14 -13.65 -10.31 -25.57
CA LEU A 14 -13.22 -11.10 -24.41
C LEU A 14 -12.50 -10.22 -23.38
N PHE A 15 -11.56 -9.37 -23.82
CA PHE A 15 -10.84 -8.44 -22.94
C PHE A 15 -11.77 -7.44 -22.24
N LEU A 16 -12.69 -6.83 -23.00
CA LEU A 16 -13.68 -5.90 -22.45
C LEU A 16 -14.69 -6.62 -21.55
N GLY A 17 -15.04 -7.87 -21.85
CA GLY A 17 -15.89 -8.72 -21.01
C GLY A 17 -15.29 -8.99 -19.63
N PHE A 18 -13.99 -9.30 -19.55
CA PHE A 18 -13.28 -9.44 -18.26
C PHE A 18 -13.28 -8.14 -17.46
N THR A 19 -13.10 -7.00 -18.15
CA THR A 19 -13.14 -5.68 -17.50
C THR A 19 -14.53 -5.37 -16.95
N ALA A 20 -15.59 -5.65 -17.72
CA ALA A 20 -16.97 -5.52 -17.27
C ALA A 20 -17.25 -6.40 -16.04
N LEU A 21 -16.76 -7.66 -16.03
CA LEU A 21 -16.91 -8.58 -14.91
C LEU A 21 -16.30 -8.03 -13.61
N GLY A 22 -15.20 -7.28 -13.69
CA GLY A 22 -14.62 -6.58 -12.54
C GLY A 22 -15.57 -5.60 -11.86
N ALA A 23 -16.49 -4.97 -12.62
CA ALA A 23 -17.50 -4.07 -12.07
C ALA A 23 -18.58 -4.78 -11.24
N LEU A 24 -18.77 -6.09 -11.45
CA LEU A 24 -19.67 -6.90 -10.63
C LEU A 24 -19.10 -7.11 -9.22
N PHE A 25 -17.78 -7.33 -9.11
CA PHE A 25 -17.11 -7.55 -7.83
C PHE A 25 -16.98 -6.29 -6.97
N THR A 26 -17.13 -5.10 -7.57
CA THR A 26 -17.10 -3.81 -6.88
C THR A 26 -18.50 -3.30 -6.51
N GLY A 27 -19.56 -4.09 -6.73
CA GLY A 27 -20.93 -3.71 -6.44
C GLY A 27 -21.54 -2.71 -7.44
N ALA A 28 -20.81 -2.32 -8.49
CA ALA A 28 -21.23 -1.37 -9.50
C ALA A 28 -22.14 -2.03 -10.56
N PHE A 29 -23.30 -2.56 -10.13
CA PHE A 29 -24.20 -3.37 -10.95
C PHE A 29 -24.70 -2.65 -12.22
N ILE A 30 -25.03 -1.36 -12.11
CA ILE A 30 -25.50 -0.55 -13.25
C ILE A 30 -24.37 -0.40 -14.29
N ALA A 31 -23.15 -0.15 -13.83
CA ALA A 31 -21.98 -0.02 -14.70
C ALA A 31 -21.69 -1.35 -15.42
N PHE A 32 -21.78 -2.47 -14.71
CA PHE A 32 -21.68 -3.81 -15.29
C PHE A 32 -22.69 -4.03 -16.42
N LEU A 33 -23.98 -3.71 -16.21
CA LEU A 33 -25.01 -3.88 -17.25
C LEU A 33 -24.72 -3.07 -18.51
N VAL A 34 -24.30 -1.81 -18.35
CA VAL A 34 -23.98 -0.91 -19.48
C VAL A 34 -22.74 -1.40 -20.24
N MET A 35 -21.70 -1.86 -19.54
CA MET A 35 -20.50 -2.42 -20.16
C MET A 35 -20.78 -3.77 -20.84
N ALA A 36 -21.55 -4.65 -20.21
CA ALA A 36 -21.93 -5.95 -20.78
C ALA A 36 -22.74 -5.79 -22.07
N LEU A 37 -23.64 -4.80 -22.14
CA LEU A 37 -24.35 -4.43 -23.36
C LEU A 37 -23.37 -3.97 -24.46
N GLY A 38 -22.38 -3.13 -24.13
CA GLY A 38 -21.33 -2.72 -25.07
C GLY A 38 -20.54 -3.90 -25.63
N VAL A 39 -20.17 -4.87 -24.78
CA VAL A 39 -19.46 -6.10 -25.18
C VAL A 39 -20.32 -6.99 -26.09
N LEU A 40 -21.60 -7.14 -25.78
CA LEU A 40 -22.57 -7.88 -26.60
C LEU A 40 -22.70 -7.29 -28.01
N VAL A 41 -22.61 -5.97 -28.18
CA VAL A 41 -22.65 -5.31 -29.50
C VAL A 41 -21.39 -5.64 -30.33
N ILE A 42 -20.23 -5.82 -29.68
CA ILE A 42 -18.94 -6.06 -30.34
C ILE A 42 -18.82 -7.52 -30.83
N ILE A 43 -19.33 -8.47 -30.05
CA ILE A 43 -19.21 -9.91 -30.30
C ILE A 43 -20.00 -10.33 -31.58
N PRO A 44 -19.44 -11.17 -32.47
CA PRO A 44 -19.98 -11.39 -33.82
C PRO A 44 -21.43 -11.92 -33.96
N PRO A 45 -21.93 -12.89 -33.16
CA PRO A 45 -23.32 -13.36 -33.29
C PRO A 45 -24.38 -12.28 -33.02
N SER A 46 -24.13 -11.39 -32.07
CA SER A 46 -25.07 -10.34 -31.63
C SER A 46 -24.89 -9.03 -32.41
N GLY A 47 -23.66 -8.64 -32.74
CA GLY A 47 -23.38 -7.45 -33.56
C GLY A 47 -23.92 -7.55 -34.99
N ALA A 48 -24.06 -8.75 -35.54
CA ALA A 48 -24.62 -8.98 -36.88
C ALA A 48 -26.13 -8.65 -36.98
N TRP A 49 -26.87 -8.78 -35.87
CA TRP A 49 -28.29 -8.43 -35.81
C TRP A 49 -28.49 -6.90 -35.81
N ILE A 50 -27.68 -6.18 -35.02
CA ILE A 50 -27.71 -4.71 -34.92
C ILE A 50 -27.28 -4.04 -36.23
N ALA A 51 -26.29 -4.63 -36.93
CA ALA A 51 -25.82 -4.13 -38.23
C ALA A 51 -26.89 -4.16 -39.34
N ARG A 52 -28.02 -4.85 -39.15
CA ARG A 52 -29.16 -4.85 -40.10
C ARG A 52 -29.90 -3.52 -40.14
N PHE A 53 -29.82 -2.73 -39.07
CA PHE A 53 -30.48 -1.42 -38.95
C PHE A 53 -29.59 -0.25 -39.36
N VAL A 54 -28.37 -0.51 -39.85
CA VAL A 54 -27.38 0.51 -40.24
C VAL A 54 -27.02 0.38 -41.73
N SER A 55 -26.73 1.51 -42.37
CA SER A 55 -26.43 1.59 -43.80
C SER A 55 -25.25 0.67 -44.19
N PRO A 56 -25.28 0.02 -45.38
CA PRO A 56 -24.31 -1.02 -45.78
C PRO A 56 -22.84 -0.60 -45.70
N VAL A 57 -22.57 0.69 -45.92
CA VAL A 57 -21.22 1.28 -45.97
C VAL A 57 -20.59 1.42 -44.57
N ALA A 58 -21.39 1.43 -43.49
CA ALA A 58 -20.90 1.62 -42.12
C ALA A 58 -20.93 0.34 -41.26
N ARG A 59 -21.42 -0.78 -41.77
CA ARG A 59 -21.79 -1.97 -40.96
C ARG A 59 -20.66 -2.59 -40.13
N ASN A 60 -19.43 -2.56 -40.63
CA ASN A 60 -18.30 -3.22 -39.95
C ASN A 60 -17.65 -2.34 -38.87
N GLY A 61 -17.68 -1.01 -39.02
CA GLY A 61 -17.12 -0.06 -38.06
C GLY A 61 -18.13 0.44 -37.02
N ALA A 62 -19.41 0.55 -37.40
CA ALA A 62 -20.45 1.09 -36.53
C ALA A 62 -20.69 0.26 -35.27
N ALA A 63 -20.71 -1.07 -35.38
CA ALA A 63 -20.90 -1.94 -34.21
C ALA A 63 -19.73 -1.82 -33.19
N ILE A 64 -18.50 -1.67 -33.69
CA ILE A 64 -17.32 -1.48 -32.85
C ILE A 64 -17.40 -0.10 -32.16
N GLY A 65 -17.73 0.95 -32.91
CA GLY A 65 -17.88 2.30 -32.38
C GLY A 65 -18.97 2.41 -31.31
N ILE A 66 -20.17 1.88 -31.60
CA ILE A 66 -21.30 1.88 -30.65
C ILE A 66 -20.94 1.07 -29.39
N GLY A 67 -20.33 -0.11 -29.56
CA GLY A 67 -19.93 -0.95 -28.43
C GLY A 67 -18.89 -0.27 -27.52
N LEU A 68 -17.91 0.41 -28.09
CA LEU A 68 -16.91 1.17 -27.32
C LEU A 68 -17.53 2.37 -26.60
N VAL A 69 -18.43 3.11 -27.24
CA VAL A 69 -19.14 4.24 -26.60
C VAL A 69 -19.95 3.75 -25.40
N CYS A 70 -20.70 2.66 -25.54
CA CYS A 70 -21.43 2.07 -24.41
C CYS A 70 -20.48 1.60 -23.30
N PHE A 71 -19.36 0.97 -23.65
CA PHE A 71 -18.38 0.51 -22.68
C PHE A 71 -17.77 1.66 -21.85
N PHE A 72 -17.31 2.73 -22.51
CA PHE A 72 -16.74 3.89 -21.82
C PHE A 72 -17.79 4.68 -21.03
N ALA A 73 -19.04 4.72 -21.48
CA ALA A 73 -20.13 5.28 -20.70
C ALA A 73 -20.35 4.50 -19.39
N GLY A 74 -20.30 3.16 -19.44
CA GLY A 74 -20.37 2.31 -18.25
C GLY A 74 -19.20 2.54 -17.28
N LEU A 75 -17.98 2.72 -17.80
CA LEU A 75 -16.81 3.06 -17.00
C LEU A 75 -16.96 4.42 -16.29
N ALA A 76 -17.47 5.44 -17.01
CA ALA A 76 -17.72 6.75 -16.43
C ALA A 76 -18.77 6.71 -15.31
N VAL A 77 -19.83 5.92 -15.49
CA VAL A 77 -20.86 5.70 -14.44
C VAL A 77 -20.26 5.01 -13.20
N ALA A 78 -19.35 4.06 -13.38
CA ALA A 78 -18.65 3.42 -12.25
C ALA A 78 -17.81 4.42 -11.45
N VAL A 79 -17.11 5.33 -12.12
CA VAL A 79 -16.30 6.37 -11.47
C VAL A 79 -17.18 7.37 -10.71
N ILE A 80 -18.29 7.80 -11.30
CA ILE A 80 -19.19 8.80 -10.69
C ILE A 80 -19.94 8.23 -9.47
N ASN A 81 -20.35 6.96 -9.53
CA ASN A 81 -21.11 6.31 -8.44
C ASN A 81 -20.21 5.68 -7.36
N SER A 82 -18.89 5.78 -7.50
CA SER A 82 -17.97 5.44 -6.42
C SER A 82 -18.06 6.53 -5.36
N GLU A 83 -18.93 6.33 -4.35
CA GLU A 83 -19.02 7.26 -3.23
C GLU A 83 -17.63 7.45 -2.60
N PRO A 84 -17.15 8.70 -2.43
CA PRO A 84 -15.96 8.95 -1.63
C PRO A 84 -16.26 8.47 -0.21
N SER A 85 -15.52 7.47 0.24
CA SER A 85 -15.54 6.99 1.62
C SER A 85 -15.46 8.20 2.55
N LYS A 86 -16.56 8.46 3.27
CA LYS A 86 -16.65 9.50 4.31
C LYS A 86 -15.62 9.20 5.39
N SER A 87 -14.43 9.79 5.24
CA SER A 87 -13.51 10.00 6.34
C SER A 87 -14.12 11.06 7.25
N ALA A 88 -14.53 10.64 8.45
CA ALA A 88 -15.01 11.51 9.50
C ALA A 88 -13.86 12.43 9.95
N ALA A 89 -13.86 13.67 9.46
CA ALA A 89 -13.12 14.77 10.06
C ALA A 89 -14.04 15.43 11.09
N GLU A 90 -13.76 15.21 12.37
CA GLU A 90 -14.38 15.92 13.49
C GLU A 90 -13.68 17.29 13.65
N PRO A 91 -14.41 18.41 13.78
CA PRO A 91 -13.78 19.72 13.94
C PRO A 91 -13.39 19.96 15.40
N VAL A 92 -12.10 20.23 15.63
CA VAL A 92 -11.55 20.69 16.91
C VAL A 92 -12.11 22.07 17.22
N ALA A 93 -12.98 22.15 18.23
CA ALA A 93 -13.46 23.41 18.77
C ALA A 93 -12.45 23.98 19.78
N THR A 94 -12.02 25.20 19.49
CA THR A 94 -11.21 26.13 20.29
C THR A 94 -11.85 26.41 21.65
N VAL A 95 -11.07 26.32 22.74
CA VAL A 95 -11.46 26.83 24.07
C VAL A 95 -10.55 28.00 24.44
N ALA A 96 -11.12 29.20 24.52
CA ALA A 96 -10.57 30.38 25.18
C ALA A 96 -11.66 30.91 26.12
N GLY A 97 -11.25 31.38 27.31
CA GLY A 97 -12.07 31.47 28.51
C GLY A 97 -13.08 32.62 28.58
N GLN A 98 -14.00 32.55 29.55
CA GLN A 98 -14.06 33.45 30.73
C GLN A 98 -15.26 33.11 31.65
N ALA A 99 -15.12 33.49 32.92
CA ALA A 99 -15.87 33.06 34.09
C ALA A 99 -17.02 34.02 34.51
N ALA A 100 -18.01 33.51 35.27
CA ALA A 100 -18.66 34.17 36.42
C ALA A 100 -19.60 33.18 37.19
N PRO A 101 -19.94 33.41 38.48
CA PRO A 101 -20.31 32.33 39.42
C PRO A 101 -21.79 32.27 39.89
N ALA A 102 -22.22 31.04 40.22
CA ALA A 102 -23.21 30.59 41.24
C ALA A 102 -24.69 31.10 41.17
N PRO A 103 -25.72 30.32 41.58
CA PRO A 103 -25.80 29.67 42.90
C PRO A 103 -26.23 28.18 42.92
N ALA A 104 -25.99 27.59 44.07
CA ALA A 104 -26.26 26.21 44.46
C ALA A 104 -27.73 25.80 44.36
N SER A 105 -27.98 24.56 43.97
CA SER A 105 -29.13 23.77 44.45
C SER A 105 -28.93 22.26 44.24
N ALA A 106 -29.12 21.55 45.35
CA ALA A 106 -29.59 20.17 45.49
C ALA A 106 -28.78 19.02 44.83
N THR A 107 -27.92 18.43 45.65
CA THR A 107 -27.37 17.08 45.55
C THR A 107 -28.46 16.01 45.47
N THR A 108 -28.50 15.27 44.37
CA THR A 108 -29.03 13.90 44.29
C THR A 108 -27.81 12.97 44.14
N PRO A 109 -27.64 11.90 44.94
CA PRO A 109 -26.50 11.02 44.80
C PRO A 109 -26.65 10.17 43.53
N THR A 110 -25.97 10.58 42.47
CA THR A 110 -25.68 9.72 41.31
C THR A 110 -24.79 8.56 41.79
N PRO A 111 -25.14 7.29 41.52
CA PRO A 111 -24.23 6.18 41.76
C PRO A 111 -22.95 6.43 40.97
N ALA A 112 -21.80 6.27 41.61
CA ALA A 112 -20.49 6.45 41.00
C ALA A 112 -20.44 5.79 39.61
N PRO A 113 -19.90 6.45 38.58
CA PRO A 113 -19.56 5.77 37.33
C PRO A 113 -18.66 4.60 37.69
N ALA A 114 -19.13 3.38 37.42
CA ALA A 114 -18.31 2.21 37.54
C ALA A 114 -17.01 2.47 36.76
N THR A 115 -15.88 2.38 37.47
CA THR A 115 -14.55 2.33 36.89
C THR A 115 -14.62 1.46 35.64
N PRO A 116 -14.27 1.96 34.44
CA PRO A 116 -14.19 1.11 33.26
C PRO A 116 -13.31 -0.08 33.63
N ALA A 117 -13.90 -1.27 33.61
CA ALA A 117 -13.16 -2.50 33.85
C ALA A 117 -11.92 -2.46 32.96
N ALA A 118 -10.75 -2.64 33.57
CA ALA A 118 -9.50 -2.79 32.83
C ALA A 118 -9.74 -3.77 31.67
N PRO A 119 -9.35 -3.43 30.43
CA PRO A 119 -9.65 -4.27 29.28
C PRO A 119 -9.20 -5.69 29.59
N ALA A 120 -10.12 -6.64 29.46
CA ALA A 120 -9.84 -8.05 29.69
C ALA A 120 -8.55 -8.40 28.96
N LYS A 121 -7.57 -8.98 29.68
CA LYS A 121 -6.29 -9.39 29.10
C LYS A 121 -6.58 -10.25 27.88
N VAL A 122 -6.42 -9.69 26.69
CA VAL A 122 -6.57 -10.42 25.44
C VAL A 122 -5.56 -11.57 25.53
N ASP A 123 -6.04 -12.79 25.32
CA ASP A 123 -5.16 -13.95 25.23
C ASP A 123 -4.33 -13.83 23.96
N VAL A 124 -3.19 -13.15 24.09
CA VAL A 124 -2.33 -12.74 22.98
C VAL A 124 -1.80 -13.94 22.20
N SER A 125 -1.72 -15.12 22.83
CA SER A 125 -1.28 -16.35 22.20
C SER A 125 -2.18 -16.77 21.02
N LYS A 126 -3.49 -16.47 21.10
CA LYS A 126 -4.44 -16.75 20.02
C LYS A 126 -4.29 -15.84 18.81
N LYS A 127 -3.53 -14.74 18.94
CA LYS A 127 -3.22 -13.81 17.86
C LYS A 127 -1.89 -14.15 17.16
N ILE A 128 -1.31 -15.32 17.42
CA ILE A 128 -0.02 -15.72 16.87
C ILE A 128 -0.19 -17.07 16.14
N SER A 129 0.30 -17.15 14.90
CA SER A 129 0.37 -18.42 14.17
C SER A 129 1.26 -19.42 14.92
N PRO A 130 0.84 -20.70 15.05
CA PRO A 130 1.70 -21.75 15.63
C PRO A 130 3.06 -21.85 14.93
N ASP A 131 3.09 -21.56 13.63
CA ASP A 131 4.28 -21.61 12.77
C ASP A 131 4.86 -20.22 12.49
N ALA A 132 4.50 -19.20 13.28
CA ALA A 132 4.96 -17.82 13.02
C ALA A 132 6.48 -17.68 13.11
N VAL A 133 7.14 -18.44 13.97
CA VAL A 133 8.54 -18.21 14.33
C VAL A 133 9.48 -19.03 13.45
N PHE A 134 10.24 -18.33 12.61
CA PHE A 134 11.25 -18.95 11.74
C PHE A 134 12.58 -19.05 12.48
N LEU A 135 12.72 -20.10 13.30
CA LEU A 135 13.94 -20.38 14.05
C LEU A 135 15.14 -20.57 13.11
N ILE A 136 16.31 -20.14 13.58
CA ILE A 136 17.58 -20.26 12.84
C ILE A 136 18.12 -21.68 13.03
N GLU A 137 17.51 -22.63 12.32
CA GLU A 137 17.78 -24.07 12.41
C GLU A 137 17.82 -24.69 11.00
N GLY A 138 18.66 -25.71 10.77
CA GLY A 138 18.82 -26.33 9.44
C GLY A 138 19.89 -25.70 8.54
N ASP A 139 20.15 -26.28 7.39
CA ASP A 139 21.23 -25.93 6.45
C ASP A 139 21.12 -24.52 5.82
N GLY A 140 19.92 -23.98 5.66
CA GLY A 140 19.68 -22.64 5.09
C GLY A 140 20.26 -21.45 5.88
N TRP A 141 20.76 -21.67 7.10
CA TRP A 141 21.20 -20.60 8.01
C TRP A 141 22.72 -20.50 8.21
N ASP A 142 23.50 -21.16 7.37
CA ASP A 142 24.96 -21.24 7.50
C ASP A 142 25.65 -19.88 7.61
N LYS A 143 25.26 -18.90 6.79
CA LYS A 143 25.80 -17.54 6.87
C LYS A 143 25.49 -16.91 8.23
N THR A 144 24.22 -16.95 8.64
CA THR A 144 23.74 -16.37 9.90
C THR A 144 24.38 -17.04 11.11
N ARG A 145 24.52 -18.37 11.12
CA ARG A 145 25.20 -19.11 12.19
C ARG A 145 26.67 -18.75 12.31
N ARG A 146 27.38 -18.59 11.20
CA ARG A 146 28.78 -18.13 11.20
C ARG A 146 28.91 -16.71 11.75
N GLU A 147 28.00 -15.84 11.36
CA GLU A 147 28.03 -14.42 11.72
C GLU A 147 27.64 -14.17 13.19
N TRP A 148 26.59 -14.82 13.67
CA TRP A 148 26.06 -14.62 15.02
C TRP A 148 26.66 -15.57 16.07
N GLY A 149 27.23 -16.69 15.64
CA GLY A 149 27.72 -17.75 16.51
C GLY A 149 26.61 -18.49 17.25
N SER A 150 26.94 -19.64 17.82
CA SER A 150 25.98 -20.50 18.54
C SER A 150 25.26 -19.78 19.69
N ALA A 151 25.99 -18.99 20.48
CA ALA A 151 25.43 -18.20 21.58
C ALA A 151 24.46 -17.12 21.08
N GLY A 152 24.78 -16.45 19.97
CA GLY A 152 23.91 -15.45 19.35
C GLY A 152 22.64 -16.07 18.80
N VAL A 153 22.76 -17.20 18.09
CA VAL A 153 21.62 -17.95 17.55
C VAL A 153 20.70 -18.43 18.66
N LYS A 154 21.23 -19.02 19.74
CA LYS A 154 20.42 -19.45 20.88
C LYS A 154 19.65 -18.28 21.50
N ARG A 155 20.30 -17.12 21.65
CA ARG A 155 19.66 -15.90 22.17
C ARG A 155 18.55 -15.41 21.24
N ILE A 156 18.81 -15.37 19.93
CA ILE A 156 17.85 -14.96 18.90
C ILE A 156 16.63 -15.88 18.89
N ASN A 157 16.83 -17.19 18.83
CA ASN A 157 15.73 -18.17 18.82
C ASN A 157 14.84 -18.05 20.08
N ALA A 158 15.43 -17.73 21.24
CA ALA A 158 14.67 -17.49 22.46
C ALA A 158 13.94 -16.13 22.51
N ALA A 159 14.35 -15.17 21.68
CA ALA A 159 13.79 -13.82 21.63
C ALA A 159 12.67 -13.68 20.60
N MET A 160 12.68 -14.46 19.51
CA MET A 160 11.64 -14.37 18.47
C MET A 160 10.21 -14.60 19.01
N PRO A 161 9.91 -15.60 19.86
CA PRO A 161 8.56 -15.74 20.42
C PRO A 161 8.12 -14.51 21.22
N LYS A 162 9.05 -13.89 21.95
CA LYS A 162 8.78 -12.66 22.73
C LYS A 162 8.47 -11.47 21.82
N ALA A 163 9.13 -11.38 20.66
CA ALA A 163 8.82 -10.38 19.65
C ALA A 163 7.41 -10.59 19.06
N ALA A 164 7.02 -11.85 18.81
CA ALA A 164 5.66 -12.19 18.40
C ALA A 164 4.63 -11.71 19.43
N GLU A 165 4.83 -12.05 20.70
CA GLU A 165 3.94 -11.65 21.81
C GLU A 165 3.85 -10.13 21.96
N LYS A 166 4.99 -9.43 21.90
CA LYS A 166 5.05 -7.96 22.02
C LYS A 166 4.24 -7.29 20.90
N VAL A 167 4.33 -7.77 19.67
CA VAL A 167 3.59 -7.23 18.53
C VAL A 167 2.12 -7.63 18.57
N ALA A 168 1.79 -8.83 19.02
CA ALA A 168 0.41 -9.29 19.16
C ALA A 168 -0.40 -8.44 20.16
N GLN A 169 0.26 -7.77 21.10
CA GLN A 169 -0.35 -6.77 22.01
C GLN A 169 -0.71 -5.46 21.30
N SER A 170 -0.12 -5.16 20.15
CA SER A 170 -0.44 -3.96 19.39
C SER A 170 -1.87 -4.04 18.83
N ALA A 171 -2.61 -2.94 18.96
CA ALA A 171 -3.93 -2.79 18.36
C ALA A 171 -3.89 -2.78 16.82
N SER A 172 -2.75 -2.40 16.22
CA SER A 172 -2.61 -2.41 14.76
C SER A 172 -2.30 -3.79 14.19
N CYS A 173 -1.90 -4.78 14.98
CA CYS A 173 -1.68 -6.15 14.51
C CYS A 173 -2.90 -7.03 14.80
N ASP A 174 -3.51 -7.62 13.77
CA ASP A 174 -4.64 -8.53 13.93
C ASP A 174 -4.20 -9.96 14.27
N TYR A 175 -3.21 -10.48 13.54
CA TYR A 175 -2.70 -11.83 13.70
C TYR A 175 -1.24 -11.90 13.22
N VAL A 176 -0.32 -12.33 14.08
CA VAL A 176 1.09 -12.49 13.74
C VAL A 176 1.29 -13.76 12.90
N GLU A 177 1.82 -13.62 11.69
CA GLU A 177 2.03 -14.73 10.75
C GLU A 177 3.51 -15.09 10.58
N ILE A 178 4.42 -14.13 10.70
CA ILE A 178 5.85 -14.37 10.42
C ILE A 178 6.69 -13.56 11.41
N VAL A 179 7.68 -14.21 12.00
CA VAL A 179 8.74 -13.62 12.82
C VAL A 179 10.08 -14.16 12.36
N GLY A 180 11.02 -13.28 12.08
CA GLY A 180 12.37 -13.65 11.70
C GLY A 180 13.41 -12.62 12.09
N LEU A 181 14.68 -13.00 11.96
CA LEU A 181 15.81 -12.10 12.18
C LEU A 181 15.91 -11.08 11.04
N SER A 182 15.94 -9.80 11.37
CA SER A 182 16.22 -8.71 10.43
C SER A 182 17.73 -8.47 10.30
N ASP A 183 18.12 -8.13 9.07
CA ASP A 183 19.39 -7.52 8.67
C ASP A 183 19.72 -6.19 9.38
N ARG A 184 18.75 -5.51 9.99
CA ARG A 184 18.97 -4.32 10.83
C ARG A 184 19.70 -4.64 12.13
N GLY A 185 19.68 -5.91 12.55
CA GLY A 185 20.43 -6.38 13.70
C GLY A 185 21.93 -6.35 13.45
N LYS A 186 22.71 -6.13 14.51
CA LYS A 186 24.17 -6.17 14.47
C LYS A 186 24.68 -7.33 15.34
N PRO A 187 25.41 -8.30 14.76
CA PRO A 187 26.01 -9.40 15.51
C PRO A 187 26.80 -8.90 16.71
N LYS A 188 26.71 -9.63 17.83
CA LYS A 188 27.34 -9.30 19.13
C LYS A 188 26.89 -7.98 19.78
N LYS A 189 26.04 -7.18 19.12
CA LYS A 189 25.49 -5.94 19.68
C LYS A 189 24.02 -6.11 20.03
N GLN A 190 23.17 -6.28 19.01
CA GLN A 190 21.72 -6.27 19.19
C GLN A 190 21.04 -6.95 18.01
N ALA A 191 20.17 -7.92 18.29
CA ALA A 191 19.25 -8.45 17.30
C ALA A 191 18.03 -7.53 17.11
N VAL A 192 17.56 -7.49 15.87
CA VAL A 192 16.28 -6.87 15.50
C VAL A 192 15.47 -7.93 14.76
N PHE A 193 14.20 -8.04 15.10
CA PHE A 193 13.27 -8.99 14.52
C PHE A 193 12.28 -8.24 13.64
N TYR A 194 11.99 -8.76 12.45
CA TYR A 194 10.81 -8.32 11.73
C TYR A 194 9.63 -9.20 12.16
N VAL A 195 8.47 -8.59 12.32
CA VAL A 195 7.21 -9.28 12.63
C VAL A 195 6.16 -8.81 11.65
N ASP A 196 5.60 -9.75 10.89
CA ASP A 196 4.53 -9.48 9.93
C ASP A 196 3.19 -9.97 10.46
N CYS A 197 2.19 -9.11 10.32
CA CYS A 197 0.82 -9.41 10.64
C CYS A 197 0.03 -9.70 9.36
N LYS A 198 -1.03 -10.50 9.50
CA LYS A 198 -1.94 -10.90 8.42
C LYS A 198 -2.56 -9.71 7.69
N ASN A 199 -2.87 -8.63 8.40
CA ASN A 199 -3.35 -7.38 7.82
C ASN A 199 -2.29 -6.54 7.09
N GLY A 200 -1.09 -7.10 6.85
CA GLY A 200 0.01 -6.46 6.12
C GLY A 200 0.88 -5.53 6.95
N GLN A 201 0.60 -5.36 8.25
CA GLN A 201 1.44 -4.53 9.11
C GLN A 201 2.77 -5.21 9.37
N ARG A 202 3.88 -4.49 9.17
CA ARG A 202 5.22 -4.95 9.55
C ARG A 202 5.74 -4.17 10.75
N PHE A 203 6.38 -4.85 11.68
CA PHE A 203 7.08 -4.26 12.83
C PHE A 203 8.55 -4.63 12.78
N TYR A 204 9.39 -3.76 13.35
CA TYR A 204 10.79 -4.06 13.66
C TYR A 204 10.97 -3.91 15.17
N VAL A 205 11.36 -5.00 15.82
CA VAL A 205 11.45 -5.10 17.29
C VAL A 205 12.88 -5.46 17.65
N SER A 206 13.57 -4.60 18.38
CA SER A 206 14.91 -4.86 18.89
C SER A 206 14.89 -5.64 20.21
N GLU A 207 16.03 -6.22 20.59
CA GLU A 207 16.18 -6.82 21.93
C GLU A 207 15.96 -5.80 23.07
N ASP A 208 16.07 -4.49 22.82
CA ASP A 208 15.78 -3.46 23.83
C ASP A 208 14.29 -3.15 23.91
N ASP A 209 13.57 -3.18 22.78
CA ASP A 209 12.10 -3.06 22.78
C ASP A 209 11.44 -4.20 23.56
N LEU A 210 12.07 -5.39 23.58
CA LEU A 210 11.62 -6.53 24.39
C LEU A 210 11.82 -6.35 25.90
N LYS A 211 12.73 -5.45 26.31
CA LYS A 211 12.99 -5.12 27.73
C LYS A 211 12.16 -3.93 28.20
N SER A 212 11.55 -3.19 27.27
CA SER A 212 10.75 -2.01 27.53
C SER A 212 9.27 -2.36 27.69
N ASP A 213 8.55 -1.62 28.54
CA ASP A 213 7.09 -1.69 28.62
C ASP A 213 6.41 -0.88 27.52
N ALA A 214 7.15 -0.02 26.80
CA ALA A 214 6.60 0.79 25.71
C ALA A 214 6.02 -0.11 24.60
N GLY A 215 4.92 0.34 24.00
CA GLY A 215 4.34 -0.32 22.83
C GLY A 215 5.25 -0.18 21.60
N VAL A 216 5.13 -1.12 20.66
CA VAL A 216 5.83 -1.07 19.38
C VAL A 216 4.90 -0.50 18.31
N VAL A 217 5.46 0.30 17.40
CA VAL A 217 4.73 0.95 16.32
C VAL A 217 5.09 0.29 15.00
N SER A 218 4.08 -0.02 14.17
CA SER A 218 4.30 -0.63 12.86
C SER A 218 5.01 0.34 11.92
N LYS A 219 5.76 -0.22 10.99
CA LYS A 219 6.40 0.48 9.87
C LYS A 219 5.38 1.29 9.07
N ASN A 220 4.23 0.69 8.78
CA ASN A 220 3.12 1.35 8.10
C ASN A 220 2.66 2.61 8.84
N ALA A 221 2.50 2.54 10.17
CA ALA A 221 2.07 3.70 10.95
C ALA A 221 3.12 4.82 10.95
N LYS A 222 4.41 4.46 10.96
CA LYS A 222 5.52 5.44 10.89
C LYS A 222 5.59 6.17 9.54
N THR A 223 5.19 5.53 8.44
CA THR A 223 5.22 6.14 7.10
C THR A 223 3.87 6.69 6.63
N ALA A 224 2.78 6.43 7.36
CA ALA A 224 1.42 6.83 6.98
C ALA A 224 1.24 8.34 6.76
N ALA A 225 1.96 9.17 7.54
CA ALA A 225 1.85 10.63 7.46
C ALA A 225 2.65 11.25 6.29
N ILE A 226 3.48 10.48 5.60
CA ILE A 226 4.31 11.00 4.51
C ILE A 226 3.43 11.12 3.27
N SER A 227 3.22 12.35 2.78
CA SER A 227 2.47 12.59 1.53
C SER A 227 3.28 12.21 0.29
N ASP A 228 2.61 11.97 -0.84
CA ASP A 228 3.31 11.68 -2.11
C ASP A 228 4.21 12.85 -2.53
N VAL A 229 3.77 14.09 -2.34
CA VAL A 229 4.57 15.29 -2.64
C VAL A 229 5.82 15.36 -1.77
N THR A 230 5.69 15.06 -0.47
CA THR A 230 6.83 15.00 0.45
C THR A 230 7.82 13.91 0.04
N ALA A 231 7.31 12.73 -0.33
CA ALA A 231 8.14 11.62 -0.77
C ALA A 231 8.90 11.94 -2.08
N ILE A 232 8.21 12.55 -3.05
CA ILE A 232 8.80 12.98 -4.31
C ILE A 232 9.90 14.02 -4.06
N THR A 233 9.61 15.04 -3.26
CA THR A 233 10.57 16.11 -2.95
C THR A 233 11.81 15.56 -2.27
N ALA A 234 11.64 14.69 -1.26
CA ALA A 234 12.75 14.05 -0.58
C ALA A 234 13.61 13.20 -1.54
N CYS A 235 12.97 12.51 -2.49
CA CYS A 235 13.68 11.77 -3.53
C CYS A 235 14.46 12.68 -4.48
N GLU A 236 13.87 13.80 -4.94
CA GLU A 236 14.60 14.79 -5.74
C GLU A 236 15.82 15.33 -5.02
N ASP A 237 15.69 15.68 -3.75
CA ASP A 237 16.79 16.23 -2.96
C ASP A 237 17.92 15.20 -2.80
N SER A 238 17.57 13.94 -2.57
CA SER A 238 18.53 12.83 -2.50
C SER A 238 19.23 12.58 -3.85
N VAL A 239 18.52 12.69 -4.98
CA VAL A 239 19.13 12.62 -6.31
C VAL A 239 20.07 13.80 -6.54
N LYS A 240 19.58 15.04 -6.34
CA LYS A 240 20.36 16.27 -6.51
C LYS A 240 21.66 16.25 -5.70
N SER A 241 21.63 15.71 -4.47
CA SER A 241 22.82 15.60 -3.61
C SER A 241 23.93 14.70 -4.17
N GLN A 242 23.61 13.84 -5.14
CA GLN A 242 24.55 12.90 -5.76
C GLN A 242 25.04 13.35 -7.15
N LEU A 243 24.48 14.43 -7.71
CA LEU A 243 24.83 14.93 -9.04
C LEU A 243 26.02 15.88 -9.00
N ASN A 244 26.85 15.86 -10.05
CA ASN A 244 27.95 16.82 -10.21
C ASN A 244 27.43 18.26 -10.42
N PHE A 245 26.30 18.40 -11.11
CA PHE A 245 25.66 19.68 -11.40
C PHE A 245 24.19 19.66 -10.97
N PRO A 246 23.88 19.77 -9.67
CA PRO A 246 22.51 19.61 -9.14
C PRO A 246 21.49 20.58 -9.75
N SER A 247 21.92 21.78 -10.16
CA SER A 247 21.07 22.79 -10.81
C SER A 247 20.62 22.42 -12.22
N THR A 248 21.21 21.37 -12.80
CA THR A 248 20.84 20.85 -14.13
C THR A 248 19.84 19.70 -14.05
N PHE A 249 19.44 19.32 -12.85
CA PHE A 249 18.40 18.32 -12.63
C PHE A 249 17.08 18.79 -13.22
N ASP A 250 16.53 18.00 -14.13
CA ASP A 250 15.22 18.21 -14.73
C ASP A 250 14.42 16.90 -14.70
N ARG A 251 13.39 16.83 -13.84
CA ARG A 251 12.57 15.63 -13.67
C ARG A 251 11.43 15.60 -14.69
N ASP A 252 11.23 14.44 -15.30
CA ASP A 252 10.03 14.17 -16.07
C ASP A 252 8.81 14.00 -15.15
N LEU A 253 7.91 14.98 -15.18
CA LEU A 253 6.69 14.99 -14.38
C LEU A 253 5.69 13.90 -14.83
N LEU A 254 5.67 13.53 -16.10
CA LEU A 254 4.73 12.53 -16.64
C LEU A 254 5.15 11.10 -16.31
N ASN A 255 6.44 10.89 -16.04
CA ASN A 255 7.00 9.58 -15.69
C ASN A 255 7.28 9.45 -14.18
N THR A 256 6.67 10.29 -13.34
CA THR A 256 6.77 10.18 -11.88
C THR A 256 5.71 9.22 -11.35
N SER A 257 6.15 8.29 -10.49
CA SER A 257 5.26 7.34 -9.82
C SER A 257 5.62 7.22 -8.34
N VAL A 258 4.60 7.04 -7.52
CA VAL A 258 4.72 6.72 -6.09
C VAL A 258 3.99 5.41 -5.85
N TYR A 259 4.71 4.42 -5.35
CA TYR A 259 4.16 3.12 -4.96
C TYR A 259 4.24 2.95 -3.45
N ARG A 260 3.10 2.67 -2.82
CA ARG A 260 3.01 2.37 -1.39
C ARG A 260 2.86 0.87 -1.20
N ALA A 261 3.90 0.24 -0.67
CA ALA A 261 3.88 -1.18 -0.39
C ALA A 261 2.93 -1.48 0.78
N PRO A 262 2.22 -2.64 0.76
CA PRO A 262 1.39 -3.06 1.88
C PRO A 262 2.12 -3.15 3.22
N THR A 263 3.44 -3.34 3.22
CA THR A 263 4.31 -3.41 4.41
C THR A 263 4.85 -2.04 4.87
N GLY A 264 4.43 -0.94 4.25
CA GLY A 264 4.72 0.42 4.69
C GLY A 264 5.90 1.11 3.99
N ASN A 265 6.55 0.49 3.00
CA ASN A 265 7.54 1.18 2.16
C ASN A 265 6.83 2.17 1.21
N ILE A 266 7.47 3.31 0.94
CA ILE A 266 7.08 4.22 -0.13
C ILE A 266 8.22 4.23 -1.15
N ALA A 267 7.97 3.76 -2.37
CA ALA A 267 8.93 3.80 -3.46
C ALA A 267 8.57 4.93 -4.43
N VAL A 268 9.52 5.82 -4.70
CA VAL A 268 9.38 6.88 -5.69
C VAL A 268 10.26 6.54 -6.89
N MET A 269 9.68 6.58 -8.08
CA MET A 269 10.40 6.33 -9.32
C MET A 269 10.08 7.42 -10.34
N PHE A 270 11.12 7.98 -10.97
CA PHE A 270 10.97 8.92 -12.07
C PHE A 270 12.19 8.89 -13.00
N THR A 271 12.02 9.37 -14.22
CA THR A 271 13.13 9.71 -15.12
C THR A 271 13.50 11.18 -14.97
N PHE A 272 14.76 11.51 -15.20
CA PHE A 272 15.27 12.88 -15.16
C PHE A 272 16.44 13.05 -16.12
N GLN A 273 16.78 14.30 -16.44
CA GLN A 273 17.99 14.66 -17.14
C GLN A 273 18.91 15.45 -16.21
N ALA A 274 20.21 15.25 -16.35
CA ALA A 274 21.23 16.03 -15.65
C ALA A 274 22.56 16.01 -16.40
N LYS A 275 23.39 17.03 -16.18
CA LYS A 275 24.76 17.07 -16.74
C LYS A 275 25.71 16.19 -15.95
N ASN A 276 26.51 15.41 -16.66
CA ASN A 276 27.68 14.74 -16.10
C ASN A 276 28.88 15.69 -15.98
N ALA A 277 30.01 15.20 -15.46
CA ALA A 277 31.24 15.99 -15.27
C ALA A 277 31.82 16.63 -16.56
N LEU A 278 31.43 16.15 -17.75
CA LEU A 278 31.83 16.70 -19.05
C LEU A 278 30.82 17.74 -19.60
N GLY A 279 29.78 18.07 -18.83
CA GLY A 279 28.73 19.00 -19.25
C GLY A 279 27.70 18.41 -20.21
N VAL A 280 27.75 17.10 -20.48
CA VAL A 280 26.79 16.41 -21.34
C VAL A 280 25.55 16.03 -20.54
N GLU A 281 24.38 16.40 -21.05
CA GLU A 281 23.09 16.05 -20.48
C GLU A 281 22.70 14.61 -20.86
N LEU A 282 22.38 13.80 -19.85
CA LEU A 282 22.05 12.38 -20.02
C LEU A 282 20.72 12.04 -19.36
N PRO A 283 19.87 11.21 -20.02
CA PRO A 283 18.68 10.69 -19.39
C PRO A 283 19.05 9.61 -18.37
N GLN A 284 18.47 9.73 -17.18
CA GLN A 284 18.69 8.83 -16.05
C GLN A 284 17.36 8.47 -15.39
N ARG A 285 17.39 7.44 -14.58
CA ARG A 285 16.27 6.98 -13.76
C ARG A 285 16.65 7.04 -12.30
N ALA A 286 15.74 7.56 -11.49
CA ALA A 286 15.84 7.55 -10.04
C ALA A 286 14.88 6.51 -9.46
N LYS A 287 15.34 5.82 -8.42
CA LYS A 287 14.51 5.03 -7.51
C LYS A 287 14.89 5.37 -6.08
N CYS A 288 13.93 5.84 -5.30
CA CYS A 288 14.08 6.10 -3.88
C CYS A 288 13.13 5.20 -3.10
N VAL A 289 13.55 4.77 -1.91
CA VAL A 289 12.71 4.03 -0.96
C VAL A 289 12.72 4.78 0.35
N ILE A 290 11.52 5.10 0.86
CA ILE A 290 11.31 5.67 2.18
C ILE A 290 10.66 4.61 3.04
N ASP A 291 11.19 4.46 4.24
CA ASP A 291 10.79 3.44 5.18
C ASP A 291 10.77 3.98 6.63
N ASP A 292 10.57 3.13 7.62
CA ASP A 292 10.51 3.54 9.03
C ASP A 292 11.84 4.01 9.64
N THR A 293 12.93 3.94 8.88
CA THR A 293 14.25 4.49 9.23
C THR A 293 14.55 5.78 8.50
N GLY A 294 13.71 6.18 7.53
CA GLY A 294 13.87 7.38 6.72
C GLY A 294 14.01 7.08 5.23
N LEU A 295 14.63 8.00 4.51
CA LEU A 295 14.90 7.89 3.08
C LEU A 295 16.24 7.15 2.86
N GLU A 296 16.21 6.07 2.08
CA GLU A 296 17.43 5.45 1.57
C GLU A 296 18.11 6.33 0.50
N PRO A 297 19.44 6.27 0.34
CA PRO A 297 20.12 6.97 -0.75
C PRO A 297 19.49 6.64 -2.10
N ALA A 298 19.23 7.68 -2.91
CA ALA A 298 18.59 7.49 -4.21
C ALA A 298 19.46 6.59 -5.10
N GLN A 299 18.84 5.58 -5.72
CA GLN A 299 19.47 4.72 -6.70
C GLN A 299 19.33 5.39 -8.07
N ILE A 300 20.46 5.82 -8.64
CA ILE A 300 20.52 6.44 -9.97
C ILE A 300 21.05 5.41 -10.97
N SER A 301 20.32 5.19 -12.05
CA SER A 301 20.75 4.34 -13.16
C SER A 301 20.57 5.05 -14.50
N ASN A 302 21.27 4.59 -15.53
CA ASN A 302 20.97 5.04 -16.89
C ASN A 302 19.58 4.54 -17.29
N ASN A 303 18.83 5.36 -18.02
CA ASN A 303 17.51 5.02 -18.54
C ASN A 303 17.63 4.22 -19.86
#